data_AF-A0A2D7KSS0-F1
#
_entry.id   AF-A0A2D7KSS0-F1
#
_cell.length_a   1.000
_cell.length_b   1.000
_cell.length_c   1.000
_cell.angle_alpha   90.00
_cell.angle_beta   90.00
_cell.angle_gamma   90.00
#
_symmetry.space_group_name_H-M   'P 1'
#
loop_
_entity.id
_entity.type
_entity.pdbx_description
1 polymer ?
#
loop_
_entity_poly.entity_id
_entity_poly.type
_entity_poly.pdbx_seq_one_letter_code
_entity_poly.pdbx_strand_id
1 'polypeptide(L)'
;MATLLWVASHEGGHKTALEQDLNLSTASTSRNTDWLAKKNPILGRPALGLIVKEPDECNKRRVTLSLSSKGRDLIKTIKEILYE
;
A
#
# COMPACT_ATOMS: atom_id res chain seq x y z
N MET A 1 8.29 -2.83 -4.66
CA MET A 1 7.86 -4.19 -4.25
C MET A 1 7.69 -4.31 -2.73
N ALA A 2 8.69 -3.96 -1.91
CA ALA A 2 8.62 -4.06 -0.45
C ALA A 2 7.38 -3.39 0.18
N THR A 3 6.96 -2.22 -0.32
CA THR A 3 5.74 -1.54 0.15
C THR A 3 4.47 -2.39 0.02
N LEU A 4 4.30 -3.12 -1.08
CA LEU A 4 3.12 -3.97 -1.30
C LEU A 4 3.11 -5.15 -0.32
N LEU A 5 4.26 -5.80 -0.15
CA LEU A 5 4.41 -6.93 0.77
C LEU A 5 4.20 -6.49 2.23
N TRP A 6 4.72 -5.32 2.61
CA TRP A 6 4.49 -4.76 3.95
C TRP A 6 3.00 -4.50 4.21
N VAL A 7 2.27 -3.91 3.25
CA VAL A 7 0.82 -3.70 3.38
C VAL A 7 0.08 -5.04 3.47
N ALA A 8 0.53 -6.04 2.72
CA ALA A 8 -0.05 -7.38 2.78
C ALA A 8 0.19 -8.10 4.13
N SER A 9 1.28 -7.76 4.85
CA SER A 9 1.55 -8.27 6.19
C SER A 9 0.93 -7.42 7.32
N HIS A 10 0.53 -6.18 7.03
CA HIS A 10 0.02 -5.21 8.01
C HIS A 10 -1.26 -4.54 7.50
N GLU A 11 -2.35 -5.31 7.46
CA GLU A 11 -3.63 -4.84 6.95
C GLU A 11 -4.22 -3.74 7.86
N GLY A 12 -4.51 -2.56 7.28
CA GLY A 12 -4.92 -1.37 8.04
C GLY A 12 -3.76 -0.59 8.67
N GLY A 13 -2.51 -0.96 8.39
CA GLY A 13 -1.33 -0.32 8.95
C GLY A 13 -1.18 1.15 8.53
N HIS A 14 -0.64 1.98 9.41
CA HIS A 14 -0.40 3.40 9.11
C HIS A 14 0.77 3.59 8.15
N LYS A 15 0.62 4.56 7.23
CA LYS A 15 1.70 4.97 6.32
C LYS A 15 2.99 5.33 7.06
N THR A 16 2.90 5.94 8.24
CA THR A 16 4.07 6.33 9.06
C THR A 16 4.82 5.12 9.60
N ALA A 17 4.13 4.02 9.92
CA ALA A 17 4.79 2.78 10.35
C ALA A 17 5.56 2.16 9.19
N LEU A 18 4.97 2.13 7.99
CA LEU A 18 5.67 1.67 6.78
C LEU A 18 6.92 2.51 6.47
N GLU A 19 6.87 3.84 6.68
CA GLU A 19 8.04 4.71 6.54
C GLU A 19 9.18 4.32 7.48
N GLN A 20 8.85 4.00 8.74
CA GLN A 20 9.82 3.58 9.75
C GLN A 20 10.38 2.18 9.46
N ASP A 21 9.51 1.20 9.25
CA ASP A 21 9.89 -0.22 9.10
C ASP A 21 10.74 -0.47 7.85
N LEU A 22 10.45 0.24 6.76
CA LEU A 22 11.19 0.12 5.51
C LEU A 22 12.29 1.17 5.36
N ASN A 23 12.52 2.01 6.37
CA ASN A 23 13.45 3.14 6.34
C ASN A 23 13.29 4.01 5.08
N LEU A 24 12.04 4.32 4.73
CA LEU A 24 11.68 5.11 3.55
C LEU A 24 11.35 6.55 3.94
N SER A 25 11.83 7.50 3.13
CA SER A 25 11.39 8.89 3.27
C SER A 25 9.90 9.04 2.95
N THR A 26 9.24 10.01 3.56
CA THR A 26 7.81 10.30 3.31
C THR A 26 7.50 10.52 1.83
N ALA A 27 8.42 11.15 1.09
CA ALA A 27 8.29 11.36 -0.35
C ALA A 27 8.46 10.05 -1.16
N SER A 28 9.35 9.14 -0.73
CA SER A 28 9.48 7.80 -1.33
C SER A 28 8.22 6.98 -1.09
N THR A 29 7.74 6.94 0.16
CA THR A 29 6.51 6.23 0.52
C THR A 29 5.29 6.78 -0.19
N SER A 30 5.17 8.10 -0.34
CA SER A 30 4.07 8.69 -1.11
C SER A 30 4.07 8.15 -2.54
N ARG A 31 5.19 8.25 -3.25
CA ARG A 31 5.29 7.78 -4.64
C ARG A 31 4.99 6.28 -4.76
N ASN A 32 5.52 5.46 -3.85
CA ASN A 32 5.27 4.02 -3.86
C ASN A 32 3.79 3.69 -3.63
N THR A 33 3.16 4.30 -2.62
CA THR A 33 1.74 4.07 -2.33
C THR A 33 0.82 4.64 -3.40
N ASP A 34 1.19 5.76 -4.05
CA ASP A 34 0.42 6.36 -5.14
C ASP A 34 0.43 5.52 -6.42
N TRP A 35 1.55 4.85 -6.73
CA TRP A 35 1.63 3.87 -7.83
C TRP A 35 0.88 2.57 -7.56
N LEU A 36 0.73 2.19 -6.29
CA LEU A 36 -0.01 1.00 -5.88
C LEU A 36 -1.52 1.26 -5.72
N ALA A 37 -1.92 2.51 -5.47
CA ALA A 37 -3.32 2.90 -5.33
C ALA A 37 -4.09 2.76 -6.66
N LYS A 38 -5.42 2.97 -6.62
CA LYS A 38 -6.29 2.91 -7.81
C LYS A 38 -5.98 4.00 -8.84
N LYS A 39 -5.63 5.20 -8.37
CA LYS A 39 -5.31 6.36 -9.21
C LYS A 39 -4.07 7.03 -8.66
N ASN A 40 -3.12 7.37 -9.54
CA ASN A 40 -1.98 8.17 -9.16
C ASN A 40 -2.42 9.65 -9.10
N PRO A 41 -2.34 10.32 -7.93
CA PRO A 41 -2.81 11.70 -7.79
C PRO A 41 -1.99 12.69 -8.62
N ILE A 42 -0.68 12.44 -8.77
CA ILE A 42 0.25 13.33 -9.46
C ILE A 42 0.04 13.27 -10.97
N LEU A 43 -0.11 12.06 -11.52
CA LEU A 43 -0.25 11.85 -12.97
C LEU A 43 -1.70 11.95 -13.45
N GLY A 44 -2.68 11.93 -12.56
CA GLY A 44 -4.10 11.95 -12.89
C GLY A 44 -4.62 10.69 -13.60
N ARG A 45 -3.79 9.66 -13.72
CA ARG A 45 -4.06 8.42 -14.48
C ARG A 45 -4.30 7.21 -13.56
N PRO A 46 -4.98 6.17 -14.05
CA PRO A 46 -5.08 4.90 -13.34
C PRO A 46 -3.70 4.36 -12.96
N ALA A 47 -3.61 3.82 -11.75
CA ALA A 47 -2.43 3.15 -11.23
C ALA A 47 -2.74 1.66 -11.03
N LEU A 48 -1.89 0.90 -10.31
CA LEU A 48 -2.00 -0.56 -10.28
C LEU A 48 -3.28 -1.06 -9.58
N GLY A 49 -3.84 -0.27 -8.67
CA GLY A 49 -5.09 -0.59 -7.96
C GLY A 49 -4.96 -1.78 -7.02
N LEU A 50 -3.78 -1.98 -6.43
CA LEU A 50 -3.46 -3.09 -5.53
C LEU A 50 -3.68 -2.73 -4.05
N ILE A 51 -3.63 -1.45 -3.70
CA ILE A 51 -3.88 -0.98 -2.32
C ILE A 51 -4.98 0.09 -2.29
N VAL A 52 -5.57 0.27 -1.11
CA VAL A 52 -6.50 1.34 -0.76
C VAL A 52 -5.83 2.22 0.30
N LYS A 53 -6.00 3.54 0.16
CA LYS A 53 -5.51 4.56 1.09
C LYS A 53 -6.72 5.23 1.72
N GLU A 54 -6.88 5.13 3.03
CA GLU A 54 -8.02 5.71 3.73
C GLU A 54 -7.53 6.67 4.82
N PRO A 55 -8.20 7.82 5.03
CA PRO A 55 -7.96 8.63 6.22
C PRO A 55 -8.28 7.81 7.47
N ASP A 56 -7.42 7.90 8.48
CA ASP A 56 -7.66 7.29 9.78
C ASP A 56 -8.90 7.94 10.45
N GLU A 57 -9.79 7.10 10.98
CA GLU A 57 -11.05 7.50 11.61
C GLU A 57 -10.84 8.38 12.85
N CYS A 58 -9.82 8.06 13.66
CA CYS A 58 -9.48 8.79 14.87
C CYS A 58 -8.65 10.05 14.58
N ASN A 59 -7.85 10.03 13.51
CA ASN A 59 -7.02 11.16 13.11
C ASN A 59 -6.90 11.29 11.58
N LYS A 60 -7.76 12.13 10.99
CA LYS A 60 -7.82 12.36 9.53
C LYS A 60 -6.53 12.89 8.89
N ARG A 61 -5.53 13.32 9.69
CA ARG A 61 -4.19 13.68 9.16
C ARG A 61 -3.33 12.45 8.83
N ARG A 62 -3.70 11.28 9.36
CA ARG A 62 -3.02 10.01 9.12
C ARG A 62 -3.77 9.22 8.05
N VAL A 63 -3.03 8.32 7.41
CA VAL A 63 -3.53 7.46 6.34
C VAL A 63 -3.23 6.01 6.71
N THR A 64 -4.23 5.16 6.64
CA THR A 64 -4.12 3.70 6.73
C THR A 64 -4.02 3.09 5.33
N LEU A 65 -3.34 1.95 5.25
CA LEU A 65 -3.08 1.23 4.00
C LEU A 65 -3.64 -0.19 4.12
N SER A 66 -4.45 -0.58 3.15
CA SER A 66 -5.04 -1.93 3.09
C SER A 66 -4.96 -2.47 1.67
N LEU A 67 -5.05 -3.79 1.52
CA LEU A 67 -5.13 -4.40 0.19
C LEU A 67 -6.49 -4.12 -0.46
N SER A 68 -6.49 -3.88 -1.77
CA SER A 68 -7.71 -3.98 -2.57
C SER A 68 -8.05 -5.45 -2.82
N SER A 69 -9.24 -5.75 -3.34
CA SER A 69 -9.58 -7.12 -3.77
C SER A 69 -8.55 -7.66 -4.77
N LYS A 70 -8.18 -6.85 -5.77
CA LYS A 70 -7.13 -7.18 -6.75
C LYS A 70 -5.76 -7.39 -6.09
N GLY A 71 -5.43 -6.59 -5.08
CA GLY A 71 -4.20 -6.76 -4.30
C GLY A 71 -4.16 -8.09 -3.55
N ARG A 72 -5.28 -8.47 -2.92
CA ARG A 72 -5.42 -9.76 -2.21
C ARG A 72 -5.22 -10.94 -3.15
N ASP A 73 -5.84 -10.91 -4.33
CA ASP A 73 -5.68 -11.95 -5.35
C ASP A 73 -4.22 -12.09 -5.79
N LEU A 74 -3.54 -10.98 -6.06
CA LEU A 74 -2.13 -10.99 -6.44
C LEU A 74 -1.23 -11.56 -5.34
N ILE A 75 -1.44 -11.14 -4.08
CA ILE A 75 -0.67 -11.65 -2.95
C ILE A 75 -0.90 -13.15 -2.75
N LYS A 76 -2.13 -13.63 -2.97
CA LYS A 76 -2.44 -15.05 -2.93
C LYS A 76 -1.63 -15.82 -3.97
N THR A 77 -1.64 -15.37 -5.23
CA THR A 77 -0.83 -15.98 -6.30
C THR A 77 0.67 -15.94 -5.99
N ILE A 78 1.18 -14.85 -5.42
CA ILE A 78 2.59 -14.76 -5.00
C ILE A 78 2.90 -15.80 -3.92
N LYS A 79 2.01 -15.99 -2.93
CA LYS A 79 2.20 -16.98 -1.87
C LYS A 79 2.19 -18.41 -2.42
N GLU A 80 1.25 -18.71 -3.32
CA GLU A 80 1.18 -20.01 -4.02
C GLU A 80 2.50 -20.28 -4.74
N ILE A 81 2.99 -19.35 -5.57
CA ILE A 81 4.25 -19.53 -6.33
C ILE A 81 5.49 -19.70 -5.42
N LEU A 82 5.52 -19.07 -4.25
CA LEU A 82 6.70 -19.07 -3.38
C LEU A 82 6.76 -20.25 -2.41
N TYR A 83 5.61 -20.80 -2.00
CA TYR A 83 5.52 -21.79 -0.93
C TYR A 83 4.87 -23.11 -1.36
N GLU A 84 4.27 -23.17 -2.54
CA GLU A 84 3.78 -24.40 -3.17
C GLU A 84 4.67 -24.77 -4.37
#